data_AF-A0A938IYF2-F1
#
_entry.id   AF-A0A938IYF2-F1
#
_cell.length_a   1.000
_cell.length_b   1.000
_cell.length_c   1.000
_cell.angle_alpha   90.00
_cell.angle_beta   90.00
_cell.angle_gamma   90.00
#
_symmetry.space_group_name_H-M   'P 1'
#
loop_
_entity.id
_entity.type
_entity.pdbx_description
1 polymer ?
#
loop_
_entity_poly.entity_id
_entity_poly.type
_entity_poly.pdbx_seq_one_letter_code
_entity_poly.pdbx_strand_id
1 'polypeptide(L)' 'MGSGNCQFWAPGVFEIDDDGIAVVVDAAAAPEDKIVLAADGCPTKAITLTRD' A
#
# COMPACT_ATOMS: atom_id res chain seq x y z
N MET A 1 -7.37 -9.63 3.96
CA MET A 1 -6.41 -10.59 3.36
C MET A 1 -5.13 -9.81 3.09
N GLY A 2 -4.06 -10.02 3.86
CA GLY A 2 -2.78 -9.34 3.65
C GLY A 2 -2.03 -9.91 2.45
N SER A 3 -2.42 -9.51 1.23
CA SER A 3 -1.88 -10.11 0.00
C SER A 3 -0.43 -9.72 -0.31
N GLY A 4 0.12 -8.69 0.33
CA GLY A 4 1.48 -8.17 0.06
C GLY A 4 1.62 -7.35 -1.23
N ASN A 5 0.60 -7.25 -2.07
CA ASN A 5 0.68 -6.49 -3.34
C ASN A 5 1.05 -5.02 -3.13
N CYS A 6 0.55 -4.39 -2.07
CA CYS A 6 0.85 -2.99 -1.78
C CYS A 6 2.31 -2.76 -1.41
N GLN A 7 2.89 -3.64 -0.59
CA GLN A 7 4.32 -3.63 -0.25
C GLN A 7 5.20 -3.93 -1.48
N PHE A 8 4.75 -4.80 -2.37
CA PHE A 8 5.47 -5.08 -3.63
C PHE A 8 5.51 -3.86 -4.56
N TRP A 9 4.38 -3.18 -4.77
CA TRP A 9 4.29 -2.05 -5.70
C TRP A 9 4.85 -0.74 -5.15
N ALA A 10 4.70 -0.51 -3.84
CA ALA A 10 5.16 0.68 -3.15
C ALA A 10 5.89 0.29 -1.85
N PRO A 11 7.10 -0.30 -1.97
CA PRO A 11 7.92 -0.62 -0.80
C PRO A 11 8.29 0.65 -0.05
N GLY A 12 8.33 0.57 1.28
CA GLY A 12 8.58 1.73 2.15
C GLY A 12 7.35 2.62 2.35
N VAL A 13 6.28 2.48 1.55
CA VAL A 13 4.97 3.08 1.85
C VAL A 13 4.13 2.13 2.67
N PHE A 14 4.10 0.86 2.27
CA PHE A 14 3.34 -0.19 2.95
C PHE A 14 4.27 -1.25 3.50
N GLU A 15 3.97 -1.72 4.71
CA GLU A 15 4.56 -2.90 5.32
C GLU A 15 3.48 -3.85 5.80
N ILE A 16 3.81 -5.13 5.89
CA ILE A 16 2.96 -6.14 6.51
C ILE A 16 3.43 -6.32 7.95
N ASP A 17 2.55 -6.08 8.90
CA ASP A 17 2.84 -6.26 10.32
C ASP A 17 2.82 -7.74 10.75
N ASP A 18 3.10 -7.99 12.04
CA ASP A 18 3.16 -9.33 12.61
C ASP A 18 1.81 -10.08 12.57
N ASP A 19 0.69 -9.36 12.42
CA ASP A 19 -0.65 -9.93 12.27
C ASP A 19 -1.00 -10.22 10.80
N GLY A 20 -0.09 -9.95 9.88
CA GLY A 20 -0.30 -10.12 8.44
C GLY A 20 -1.19 -9.04 7.83
N ILE A 21 -1.28 -7.86 8.45
CA ILE A 21 -2.07 -6.72 7.99
C ILE A 21 -1.15 -5.68 7.35
N ALA A 22 -1.60 -5.11 6.23
CA ALA A 22 -0.88 -4.01 5.59
C ALA A 22 -1.12 -2.70 6.33
N VAL A 23 -0.04 -2.01 6.70
CA VAL A 23 -0.04 -0.69 7.34
C VAL A 23 0.71 0.32 6.50
N VAL A 24 0.35 1.60 6.60
CA VAL A 24 1.08 2.72 5.97
C VAL A 24 2.18 3.16 6.92
N VAL A 25 3.43 3.15 6.45
CA VAL A 25 4.60 3.57 7.23
C VAL A 25 5.11 4.96 6.82
N ASP A 26 5.22 5.25 5.52
CA ASP A 26 5.59 6.56 4.99
C ASP A 26 4.95 6.80 3.61
N ALA A 27 3.91 7.64 3.55
CA ALA A 27 3.19 7.95 2.31
C ALA A 27 4.03 8.69 1.25
N ALA A 28 5.21 9.21 1.61
CA ALA A 28 6.12 9.90 0.70
C ALA A 28 7.28 9.00 0.21
N ALA A 29 7.39 7.76 0.71
CA ALA A 29 8.50 6.87 0.38
C ALA A 29 8.49 6.31 -1.05
N ALA A 30 7.38 6.46 -1.77
CA ALA A 30 7.29 6.09 -3.19
C ALA A 30 6.63 7.20 -4.01
N PRO A 31 6.92 7.26 -5.33
CA PRO A 31 6.22 8.16 -6.23
C PRO A 31 4.72 7.84 -6.30
N GLU A 32 3.90 8.85 -6.56
CA GLU A 32 2.44 8.75 -6.55
C GLU A 32 1.89 7.64 -7.46
N ASP A 33 2.48 7.45 -8.65
CA ASP A 33 2.06 6.41 -9.60
C ASP A 33 2.21 4.99 -9.00
N LYS A 34 3.25 4.75 -8.20
CA LYS A 34 3.43 3.49 -7.46
C LYS A 34 2.38 3.29 -6.38
N ILE A 35 2.02 4.36 -5.68
CA ILE A 35 0.99 4.32 -4.64
C ILE A 35 -0.39 4.03 -5.27
N VAL A 36 -0.69 4.63 -6.43
CA VAL A 36 -1.91 4.34 -7.20
C VAL A 36 -1.94 2.88 -7.66
N LEU A 37 -0.84 2.35 -8.22
CA LEU A 37 -0.75 0.95 -8.61
C LEU A 37 -0.93 -0.02 -7.43
N ALA A 38 -0.38 0.32 -6.26
CA ALA A 38 -0.57 -0.45 -5.03
C ALA A 38 -2.05 -0.50 -4.60
N ALA A 39 -2.75 0.64 -4.66
CA ALA A 39 -4.17 0.74 -4.34
C ALA A 39 -5.04 -0.05 -5.32
N ASP A 40 -4.81 0.11 -6.62
CA ASP A 40 -5.57 -0.57 -7.68
C ASP A 40 -5.35 -2.09 -7.65
N GLY A 41 -4.11 -2.51 -7.40
CA GLY A 41 -3.70 -3.90 -7.29
C GLY A 41 -4.14 -4.61 -6.02
N CYS A 42 -4.78 -3.91 -5.06
CA CYS A 42 -5.30 -4.52 -3.84
C CYS A 42 -6.54 -5.38 -4.15
N PRO A 43 -6.50 -6.71 -3.98
CA PRO A 43 -7.62 -7.59 -4.34
C PRO A 43 -8.88 -7.33 -3.51
N THR A 44 -8.71 -6.83 -2.28
CA THR A 44 -9.81 -6.55 -1.36
C THR A 44 -10.23 -5.08 -1.37
N LYS A 45 -9.63 -4.25 -2.22
CA LYS A 45 -9.91 -2.80 -2.30
C LYS A 45 -9.84 -2.09 -0.93
N ALA A 46 -8.86 -2.48 -0.12
CA ALA A 46 -8.70 -1.97 1.25
C ALA A 46 -7.95 -0.63 1.34
N ILE A 47 -7.43 -0.11 0.23
CA ILE A 47 -6.59 1.08 0.19
C ILE A 47 -7.40 2.22 -0.43
N THR A 48 -7.38 3.39 0.21
CA THR A 48 -8.02 4.63 -0.28
C THR A 48 -6.97 5.71 -0.42
N LEU A 49 -7.09 6.55 -1.45
CA LEU A 49 -6.21 7.69 -1.70
C LEU A 49 -7.01 8.98 -1.56
N THR A 50 -6.42 9.98 -0.88
CA THR A 50 -6.99 11.32 -0.74
C THR A 50 -5.93 12.34 -1.13
N ARG A 51 -6.38 13.49 -1.65
CA ARG A 51 -5.53 14.63 -2.03
C ARG A 51 -6.14 15.87 -1.40
N ASP A 52 -5.30 16.76 -0.88
CA ASP A 52 -5.70 18.07 -0.38
C ASP A 52 -6.04 19.04 -1.52
#